data_AF-A0AA38HL56-F1
#
_entry.id   AF-A0AA38HL56-F1
#
_cell.length_a   1.000
_cell.length_b   1.000
_cell.length_c   1.000
_cell.angle_alpha   90.00
_cell.angle_beta   90.00
_cell.angle_gamma   90.00
#
_symmetry.space_group_name_H-M   'P 1'
#
loop_
_entity.id
_entity.type
_entity.pdbx_description
1 polymer ?
#
loop_
_entity_poly.entity_id
_entity_poly.type
_entity_poly.pdbx_seq_one_letter_code
_entity_poly.pdbx_strand_id
1 'polypeptide(L)'
;MLLKKIYGESSRATRGCDDLKGLNEQCVVKQYNVPNEKLVNVKARNSKYFTTLDNAKGFYKRALAEESRKFFAFTMPDGRRV
;
A
#
# COMPACT_ATOMS: atom_id res chain seq x y z
N MET A 1 -14.83 -0.22 -8.22
CA MET A 1 -13.54 -0.83 -8.57
C MET A 1 -13.14 -0.41 -9.98
N LEU A 2 -11.99 0.25 -10.18
CA LEU A 2 -11.47 0.51 -11.52
C LEU A 2 -10.44 -0.57 -11.85
N LEU A 3 -10.73 -1.42 -12.83
CA LEU A 3 -9.76 -2.37 -13.36
C LEU A 3 -8.75 -1.59 -14.20
N LYS A 4 -7.64 -1.19 -13.58
CA LYS A 4 -6.52 -0.58 -14.32
C LYS A 4 -5.57 -1.68 -14.78
N LYS A 5 -5.26 -1.70 -16.08
CA LYS A 5 -4.07 -2.39 -16.57
C LYS A 5 -2.86 -1.64 -16.03
N ILE A 6 -2.21 -2.20 -15.02
CA ILE A 6 -0.94 -1.68 -14.54
C ILE A 6 0.10 -2.17 -15.55
N TYR A 7 0.52 -1.28 -16.46
CA TYR A 7 1.62 -1.56 -17.37
C TYR A 7 2.94 -1.38 -16.60
N GLY A 8 3.40 -2.49 -16.02
CA GLY A 8 4.72 -2.67 -15.42
C GLY A 8 5.09 -4.14 -15.56
N GLU A 9 6.32 -4.40 -15.98
CA GLU A 9 6.77 -5.60 -16.69
C GLU A 9 6.29 -6.97 -16.16
N SER A 10 5.83 -7.80 -17.10
CA SER A 10 5.75 -9.27 -17.08
C SER A 10 4.58 -9.98 -16.37
N SER A 11 3.38 -9.40 -16.33
CA SER A 11 2.17 -10.21 -16.12
C SER A 11 0.96 -9.61 -16.82
N ARG A 12 0.34 -10.34 -17.77
CA ARG A 12 -0.92 -9.96 -18.44
C ARG A 12 -2.14 -9.90 -17.49
N ALA A 13 -1.94 -10.04 -16.18
CA ALA A 13 -3.01 -10.09 -15.20
C ALA A 13 -3.51 -8.68 -14.83
N THR A 14 -4.79 -8.45 -15.05
CA THR A 14 -5.50 -7.28 -14.52
C THR A 14 -5.51 -7.34 -12.99
N ARG A 15 -5.21 -6.22 -12.32
CA ARG A 15 -5.25 -6.12 -10.85
C ARG A 15 -6.40 -5.23 -10.41
N GLY A 16 -7.01 -5.59 -9.29
CA GLY A 16 -7.99 -4.75 -8.63
C GLY A 16 -7.35 -3.50 -8.04
N CYS A 17 -7.95 -2.35 -8.30
CA CYS A 17 -7.56 -1.09 -7.71
C CYS A 17 -8.81 -0.32 -7.29
N ASP A 18 -8.90 -0.04 -5.99
CA ASP A 18 -9.98 0.76 -5.43
C ASP A 18 -9.64 2.24 -5.53
N ASP A 19 -10.62 3.04 -5.92
CA ASP A 19 -10.48 4.49 -5.96
C ASP A 19 -10.84 5.07 -4.59
N LEU A 20 -9.80 5.28 -3.78
CA LEU A 20 -9.93 5.78 -2.40
C LEU A 20 -9.78 7.30 -2.30
N LYS A 21 -9.76 8.05 -3.42
CA LYS A 21 -9.52 9.51 -3.38
C LYS A 21 -10.48 10.25 -2.45
N GLY A 22 -11.79 10.02 -2.61
CA GLY A 22 -12.80 10.67 -1.76
C GLY A 22 -12.70 10.25 -0.29
N LEU A 23 -12.30 9.01 0.00
CA LEU A 23 -12.07 8.55 1.37
C LEU A 23 -10.81 9.21 1.96
N ASN A 24 -9.75 9.34 1.18
CA ASN A 24 -8.48 9.91 1.62
C ASN A 24 -8.62 11.40 1.99
N GLU A 25 -9.49 12.15 1.31
CA GLU A 25 -9.79 13.55 1.62
C GLU A 25 -10.48 13.73 2.98
N GLN A 26 -11.23 12.73 3.44
CA GLN A 26 -11.93 12.74 4.73
C GLN A 26 -11.06 12.20 5.87
N CYS A 27 -9.95 11.53 5.55
CA CYS A 27 -9.05 10.95 6.53
C CYS A 27 -8.14 12.01 7.16
N VAL A 28 -7.92 11.88 8.47
CA VAL A 28 -6.88 12.65 9.15
C VAL A 28 -5.50 12.14 8.72
N VAL A 29 -4.71 13.02 8.10
CA VAL A 29 -3.34 12.70 7.70
C VAL A 29 -2.46 12.60 8.94
N LYS A 30 -2.04 11.39 9.28
CA LYS A 30 -1.00 11.16 10.30
C LYS A 30 0.37 11.23 9.65
N GLN A 31 1.20 12.16 10.11
CA GLN A 31 2.59 12.23 9.67
C GLN A 31 3.39 11.11 10.33
N TYR A 32 3.92 10.21 9.51
CA TYR A 32 4.92 9.23 9.94
C TYR A 32 6.31 9.78 9.62
N ASN A 33 7.26 9.57 10.54
CA ASN A 33 8.66 9.95 10.33
C ASN A 33 9.33 8.95 9.40
N VAL A 34 9.00 8.99 8.11
CA VAL A 34 9.66 8.20 7.08
C VAL A 34 10.96 8.92 6.71
N PRO A 35 12.14 8.32 6.97
CA PRO A 35 13.40 8.97 6.66
C PRO A 35 13.59 9.07 5.14
N ASN A 36 14.23 10.16 4.71
CA ASN A 36 14.66 10.29 3.32
C ASN A 36 15.73 9.25 3.01
N GLU A 37 15.66 8.62 1.85
CA GLU A 37 16.63 7.63 1.36
C GLU A 37 18.09 8.11 1.53
N LYS A 38 18.36 9.38 1.19
CA LYS A 38 19.71 9.96 1.32
C LYS A 38 20.22 9.93 2.77
N LEU A 39 19.35 10.10 3.76
CA LEU A 39 19.71 10.06 5.18
C LEU A 39 19.96 8.63 5.66
N VAL A 40 19.24 7.65 5.11
CA VAL A 40 19.40 6.23 5.47
C VAL A 40 20.76 5.71 4.99
N ASN A 41 21.16 6.05 3.76
CA ASN A 41 22.40 5.56 3.16
C ASN A 41 23.68 6.07 3.85
N VAL A 42 23.65 7.26 4.48
CA VAL A 42 24.80 7.81 5.22
C VAL A 42 25.20 6.91 6.39
N LYS A 43 24.24 6.27 7.07
CA LYS A 43 24.52 5.38 8.21
C LYS A 43 25.18 4.06 7.79
N ALA A 44 25.05 3.68 6.52
CA ALA A 44 25.53 2.41 5.98
C ALA A 44 26.98 2.46 5.42
N ARG A 45 27.62 3.64 5.41
CA ARG A 45 28.84 3.93 4.64
C ARG A 45 30.07 3.07 4.97
N ASN A 46 30.16 2.52 6.19
CA ASN A 46 31.33 1.73 6.63
C ASN A 46 31.04 0.22 6.74
N SER A 47 29.86 -0.23 6.31
CA SER A 47 29.48 -1.64 6.36
C SER A 47 30.09 -2.40 5.17
N LYS A 48 30.61 -3.61 5.43
CA LYS A 48 31.24 -4.47 4.42
C LYS A 48 30.28 -5.43 3.73
N TYR A 49 29.18 -5.77 4.39
CA TYR A 49 28.17 -6.71 3.91
C TYR A 49 26.78 -6.13 4.08
N PHE A 50 25.92 -6.37 3.10
CA PHE A 50 24.54 -5.89 3.08
C PHE A 50 23.59 -7.05 2.81
N THR A 51 22.45 -7.01 3.49
CA THR A 51 21.34 -7.93 3.22
C THR A 51 20.06 -7.12 3.17
N THR A 52 19.26 -7.35 2.14
CA THR A 52 17.98 -6.69 1.95
C THR A 52 16.85 -7.67 2.24
N LEU A 53 15.89 -7.25 3.04
CA LEU A 53 14.67 -8.00 3.30
C LEU A 53 13.48 -7.18 2.79
N ASP A 54 12.68 -7.77 1.91
CA ASP A 54 11.45 -7.15 1.44
C ASP A 54 10.25 -7.67 2.23
N ASN A 55 9.45 -6.76 2.79
CA ASN A 55 8.20 -7.12 3.45
C ASN A 55 7.07 -7.20 2.43
N ALA A 56 7.18 -8.17 1.51
CA ALA A 56 6.19 -8.39 0.47
C ALA A 56 4.78 -8.50 1.05
N LYS A 57 3.83 -7.79 0.43
CA LYS A 57 2.42 -7.70 0.89
C LYS A 57 2.27 -7.15 2.32
N GLY A 58 3.22 -6.34 2.80
CA GLY A 58 3.21 -5.79 4.17
C GLY A 58 1.92 -5.08 4.56
N PHE A 59 1.27 -4.37 3.63
CA PHE A 59 -0.02 -3.72 3.87
C PHE A 59 -1.13 -4.70 4.28
N TYR A 60 -1.14 -5.92 3.72
CA TYR A 60 -2.16 -6.93 4.01
C TYR A 60 -1.90 -7.70 5.30
N LYS A 61 -0.69 -7.60 5.86
CA LYS A 61 -0.33 -8.30 7.12
C LYS A 61 -0.89 -7.58 8.35
N ARG A 62 -1.15 -6.28 8.25
CA ARG A 62 -1.68 -5.49 9.36
C ARG A 62 -3.21 -5.51 9.33
N ALA A 63 -3.82 -5.99 10.40
CA ALA A 63 -5.27 -5.95 10.55
C ALA A 63 -5.77 -4.50 10.65
N LEU A 64 -6.84 -4.20 9.92
CA LEU A 64 -7.56 -2.94 10.07
C LEU A 64 -8.41 -2.99 11.35
N ALA A 65 -8.50 -1.86 12.04
CA ALA A 65 -9.41 -1.69 13.18
C ALA A 65 -10.85 -2.01 12.73
N GLU A 66 -11.60 -2.73 13.57
CA GLU A 66 -12.91 -3.26 13.22
C GLU A 66 -13.90 -2.16 12.81
N GLU A 67 -13.92 -1.07 13.56
CA GLU A 67 -14.75 0.11 13.30
C GLU A 67 -14.45 0.78 11.96
N SER A 68 -13.22 0.61 11.45
CA SER A 68 -12.75 1.24 10.22
C SER A 68 -13.05 0.41 8.96
N ARG A 69 -13.41 -0.88 9.09
CA ARG A 69 -13.64 -1.79 7.95
C ARG A 69 -14.70 -1.28 6.98
N LYS A 70 -15.79 -0.75 7.53
CA LYS A 70 -16.93 -0.21 6.77
C LYS A 70 -16.55 0.87 5.73
N PHE A 71 -15.47 1.61 5.97
CA PHE A 71 -15.03 2.68 5.06
C PHE A 71 -14.33 2.15 3.81
N PHE A 72 -13.82 0.93 3.85
CA PHE A 72 -13.13 0.27 2.73
C PHE A 72 -14.04 -0.68 1.94
N ALA A 73 -15.35 -0.63 2.19
CA ALA A 73 -16.32 -1.41 1.44
C ALA A 73 -16.37 -0.97 -0.03
N PHE A 74 -16.38 -1.92 -0.96
CA PHE A 74 -16.42 -1.65 -2.39
C PHE A 74 -17.42 -2.56 -3.11
N THR A 75 -17.92 -2.09 -4.24
CA THR A 75 -18.84 -2.84 -5.09
C THR A 75 -18.08 -3.64 -6.14
N MET A 76 -18.38 -4.93 -6.20
CA MET A 76 -18.05 -5.82 -7.31
C MET A 76 -19.32 -6.09 -8.12
N PRO A 77 -19.20 -6.54 -9.40
CA PRO A 77 -20.37 -6.87 -10.22
C PRO A 77 -21.29 -7.95 -9.62
N ASP A 78 -20.74 -8.82 -8.77
CA ASP A 78 -21.44 -9.92 -8.08
C ASP A 78 -21.99 -9.55 -6.70
N GLY A 79 -21.70 -8.34 -6.18
CA GLY A 79 -22.19 -7.90 -4.88
C GLY A 79 -21.26 -6.90 -4.18
N ARG A 80 -21.65 -6.49 -2.97
CA ARG A 80 -20.86 -5.56 -2.14
C ARG A 80 -19.99 -6.32 -1.15
N ARG A 81 -18.69 -6.00 -1.12
CA ARG A 81 -17.72 -6.53 -0.14
C ARG A 81 -17.49 -5.47 0.94
N VAL A 82 -17.36 -5.91 2.20
CA VAL A 82 -17.10 -5.09 3.41
C VAL A 82 -15.87 -5.63 4.11
#